data_AF-A0A353R960-F1
#
_entry.id   AF-A0A353R960-F1
#
_cell.length_a   1.000
_cell.length_b   1.000
_cell.length_c   1.000
_cell.angle_alpha   90.00
_cell.angle_beta   90.00
_cell.angle_gamma   90.00
#
_symmetry.space_group_name_H-M   'P 1'
#
loop_
_entity.id
_entity.type
_entity.pdbx_description
1 polymer ?
#
loop_
_entity_poly.entity_id
_entity_poly.type
_entity_poly.pdbx_seq_one_letter_code
_entity_poly.pdbx_strand_id
1 'polypeptide(L)' 'MHKQEQYTATDKMGDLICDNYPMLFVMSRFGISHGFGEKTIGEVCLQNNVHTNTFLAVVNILTSGRRDHNAEPSLPCL' A
#
# COMPACT_ATOMS: atom_id res chain seq x y z
N MET A 1 -12.88 -10.91 -14.91
CA MET A 1 -11.45 -11.07 -15.28
C MET A 1 -10.64 -10.59 -14.08
N HIS A 2 -10.13 -11.49 -13.24
CA HIS A 2 -9.34 -11.09 -12.06
C HIS A 2 -7.86 -11.27 -12.37
N LYS A 3 -7.29 -10.27 -13.05
CA LYS A 3 -5.84 -10.14 -13.12
C LYS A 3 -5.44 -9.38 -11.86
N GLN A 4 -4.74 -10.06 -10.94
CA GLN A 4 -4.05 -9.38 -9.84
C GLN A 4 -2.87 -8.62 -10.46
N GLU A 5 -3.16 -7.46 -11.06
CA GLU A 5 -2.11 -6.56 -11.52
C GLU A 5 -1.49 -5.93 -10.28
N GLN A 6 -0.19 -6.12 -10.13
CA GLN A 6 0.60 -5.47 -9.09
C GLN A 6 0.48 -3.96 -9.28
N TYR A 7 0.39 -3.22 -8.17
CA TYR A 7 0.44 -1.78 -8.20
C TYR A 7 1.81 -1.32 -8.71
N THR A 8 1.78 -0.25 -9.48
CA THR A 8 2.90 0.42 -10.12
C THR A 8 2.93 1.88 -9.69
N ALA A 9 4.04 2.57 -9.99
CA ALA A 9 4.19 3.98 -9.62
C ALA A 9 3.18 4.91 -10.33
N THR A 10 2.59 4.48 -11.45
CA THR A 10 1.65 5.27 -12.25
C THR A 10 0.19 5.10 -11.84
N ASP A 11 -0.12 4.10 -11.02
CA ASP A 11 -1.48 3.91 -10.49
C ASP A 11 -1.83 5.04 -9.52
N LYS A 12 -3.11 5.41 -9.44
CA LYS A 12 -3.53 6.46 -8.51
C LYS A 12 -3.49 5.93 -7.08
N MET A 13 -3.04 6.77 -6.14
CA MET A 13 -3.10 6.43 -4.73
C MET A 13 -4.55 6.22 -4.26
N GLY A 14 -5.50 6.93 -4.87
CA GLY A 14 -6.94 6.74 -4.61
C GLY A 14 -7.42 5.33 -4.95
N ASP A 15 -6.98 4.78 -6.09
CA ASP A 15 -7.39 3.44 -6.53
C ASP A 15 -6.87 2.37 -5.56
N LEU A 16 -5.61 2.47 -5.13
CA LEU A 16 -5.02 1.60 -4.10
C LEU A 16 -5.84 1.57 -2.80
N ILE A 17 -6.32 2.72 -2.34
CA ILE A 17 -7.08 2.84 -1.09
C ILE A 17 -8.53 2.36 -1.25
N CYS A 18 -9.15 2.63 -2.40
CA CYS A 18 -10.48 2.14 -2.72
C CYS A 18 -10.51 0.60 -2.82
N ASP A 19 -9.48 0.01 -3.41
CA ASP A 19 -9.38 -1.44 -3.58
C ASP A 19 -9.04 -2.17 -2.26
N ASN A 20 -8.19 -1.56 -1.42
CA ASN A 20 -7.72 -2.17 -0.18
C ASN A 20 -7.54 -1.13 0.93
N TYR A 21 -8.65 -0.74 1.57
CA TYR A 21 -8.68 0.27 2.63
C TYR A 21 -7.64 0.09 3.77
N PRO A 22 -7.28 -1.15 4.20
CA PRO A 22 -6.16 -1.39 5.12
C PRO A 22 -4.81 -0.77 4.70
N MET A 23 -4.62 -0.41 3.43
CA MET A 23 -3.41 0.30 2.94
C MET A 23 -3.24 1.68 3.57
N LEU A 24 -4.31 2.29 4.11
CA LEU A 24 -4.20 3.53 4.89
C LEU A 24 -3.27 3.37 6.11
N PHE A 25 -3.30 2.20 6.76
CA PHE A 25 -2.38 1.93 7.87
C PHE A 25 -0.94 1.83 7.40
N VAL A 26 -0.70 1.21 6.25
CA VAL A 26 0.64 1.13 5.63
C VAL A 26 1.13 2.54 5.30
N MET A 27 0.31 3.36 4.65
CA MET A 27 0.64 4.76 4.34
C MET A 27 1.02 5.56 5.57
N SER A 28 0.27 5.43 6.67
CA SER A 28 0.60 6.09 7.93
C SER A 28 1.98 5.69 8.47
N ARG A 29 2.40 4.42 8.31
CA ARG A 29 3.74 3.95 8.69
C ARG A 29 4.86 4.53 7.83
N PHE A 30 4.57 4.88 6.58
CA PHE A 30 5.50 5.56 5.68
C PHE A 30 5.47 7.09 5.83
N GLY A 31 4.67 7.64 6.74
CA GLY A 31 4.54 9.08 6.93
C GLY A 31 3.61 9.76 5.92
N ILE A 32 2.82 9.01 5.16
CA ILE A 32 1.88 9.53 4.17
C ILE A 32 0.51 9.68 4.84
N SER A 33 0.12 10.93 5.14
CA SER A 33 -1.02 11.16 6.05
C SER A 33 -2.30 11.66 5.37
N HIS A 34 -2.25 12.50 4.32
CA HIS A 34 -3.44 13.01 3.62
C HIS A 34 -3.05 13.91 2.43
N GLY A 35 -3.99 14.18 1.51
CA GLY A 35 -3.81 15.18 0.43
C GLY A 35 -3.24 14.63 -0.89
N PHE A 36 -3.50 13.35 -1.19
CA PHE A 36 -3.06 12.70 -2.44
C PHE A 36 -3.87 13.14 -3.66
N GLY A 37 -5.18 13.41 -3.53
CA GLY A 37 -6.01 13.86 -4.65
C GLY A 37 -5.94 12.88 -5.83
N GLU A 38 -5.73 13.40 -7.04
CA GLU A 38 -5.60 12.62 -8.28
C GLU A 38 -4.17 12.12 -8.54
N LYS A 39 -3.25 12.26 -7.57
CA LYS A 39 -1.84 11.90 -7.75
C LYS A 39 -1.62 10.40 -7.81
N THR A 40 -0.62 10.04 -8.58
CA THR A 40 -0.09 8.69 -8.68
C THR A 40 0.67 8.29 -7.41
N ILE A 41 0.82 6.98 -7.19
CA ILE A 41 1.61 6.43 -6.08
C ILE A 41 3.02 7.02 -6.07
N GLY A 42 3.66 7.15 -7.25
CA GLY A 42 5.00 7.71 -7.39
C GLY A 42 5.10 9.17 -6.96
N GLU A 43 4.15 10.01 -7.36
CA GLU A 43 4.10 11.42 -6.96
C GLU A 43 3.90 11.58 -5.45
N VAL A 44 3.00 10.79 -4.86
CA VAL A 44 2.75 10.82 -3.42
C VAL A 44 3.98 10.35 -2.64
N CYS A 45 4.63 9.27 -3.07
CA CYS A 45 5.85 8.79 -2.44
C CYS A 45 6.95 9.86 -2.50
N LEU A 46 7.18 10.46 -3.67
CA LEU A 46 8.17 11.52 -3.85
C LEU A 46 7.88 12.74 -2.94
N GLN A 47 6.63 13.20 -2.88
CA GLN A 47 6.23 14.33 -2.04
C GLN A 47 6.45 14.09 -0.55
N ASN A 48 6.33 12.84 -0.10
CA ASN A 48 6.50 12.45 1.30
C ASN A 48 7.92 11.93 1.60
N ASN A 49 8.87 12.07 0.67
CA ASN A 49 10.23 11.53 0.79
C ASN A 49 10.28 10.02 1.06
N VAL A 50 9.33 9.28 0.49
CA VAL A 50 9.24 7.82 0.55
C VAL A 50 9.85 7.22 -0.71
N HIS A 51 10.67 6.19 -0.55
CA HIS A 51 11.22 5.46 -1.68
C HIS A 51 10.13 4.61 -2.36
N THR A 52 9.68 5.03 -3.54
CA THR A 52 8.53 4.45 -4.26
C THR A 52 8.62 2.93 -4.43
N ASN A 53 9.80 2.40 -4.80
CA ASN A 53 9.96 0.95 -4.98
C ASN A 53 9.78 0.16 -3.68
N THR A 54 10.19 0.73 -2.55
CA THR A 54 10.03 0.09 -1.23
C THR A 54 8.56 0.07 -0.84
N PHE A 55 7.85 1.18 -1.04
CA PHE A 55 6.41 1.27 -0.80
C PHE A 55 5.64 0.26 -1.67
N LEU A 56 5.91 0.23 -2.98
CA LEU A 56 5.28 -0.71 -3.91
C LEU A 56 5.58 -2.17 -3.56
N ALA A 57 6.80 -2.49 -3.12
CA ALA A 57 7.11 -3.85 -2.68
C ALA A 57 6.23 -4.28 -1.49
N VAL A 58 6.10 -3.44 -0.47
CA VAL A 58 5.24 -3.73 0.70
C VAL A 58 3.78 -3.84 0.30
N VAL A 59 3.27 -2.88 -0.48
CA VAL A 59 1.89 -2.89 -0.96
C VAL A 59 1.61 -4.16 -1.75
N ASN A 60 2.47 -4.50 -2.71
CA ASN A 60 2.30 -5.68 -3.56
C ASN A 60 2.40 -6.98 -2.77
N ILE A 61 3.23 -7.07 -1.72
CA ILE A 61 3.27 -8.24 -0.83
C ILE A 61 1.94 -8.40 -0.07
N LEU A 62 1.38 -7.29 0.43
CA LEU A 62 0.15 -7.32 1.23
C LEU A 62 -1.12 -7.53 0.40
N THR A 63 -1.10 -7.17 -0.89
CA THR A 63 -2.22 -7.34 -1.83
C THR A 63 -2.11 -8.64 -2.63
N SER A 64 -0.90 -9.14 -2.89
CA SER A 64 -0.66 -10.46 -3.48
C SER A 64 -0.90 -11.52 -2.42
N GLY A 65 -2.17 -11.85 -2.19
CA GLY A 65 -2.61 -12.77 -1.15
C GLY A 65 -1.95 -14.14 -1.21
N ARG A 66 -0.81 -14.30 -0.55
CA ARG A 66 -0.48 -15.53 0.17
C ARG A 66 -0.78 -15.27 1.65
N ARG A 67 -2.08 -15.14 1.95
CA ARG A 67 -2.56 -15.34 3.31
C ARG A 67 -2.43 -16.84 3.57
N ASP A 68 -1.28 -17.26 4.08
CA ASP A 68 -1.21 -18.53 4.80
C ASP A 68 -2.22 -18.39 5.95
N HIS A 69 -3.36 -19.07 5.87
CA HIS A 69 -4.46 -19.00 6.83
C HIS A 69 -4.08 -19.60 8.21
N ASN A 70 -2.79 -19.83 8.46
CA ASN A 70 -2.21 -20.49 9.63
C ASN A 70 -1.19 -19.63 10.37
N ALA A 71 -0.88 -18.41 9.92
CA ALA A 71 -0.08 -17.49 10.72
C ALA A 71 -1.02 -16.72 11.65
N GLU A 72 -1.27 -17.25 12.85
CA GLU A 72 -1.78 -16.43 13.94
C GLU A 72 -0.85 -15.20 14.07
N PRO A 73 -1.35 -13.97 13.91
CA PRO A 73 -0.61 -12.80 14.35
C PRO A 73 -0.67 -12.82 15.87
N SER A 74 0.29 -13.48 16.51
CA SER A 74 0.58 -13.23 17.92
C SER A 74 1.05 -11.78 18.00
N LEU A 75 0.11 -10.86 18.20
CA LEU A 75 0.42 -9.55 18.76
C LEU A 75 1.11 -9.83 20.10
N PRO A 76 2.36 -9.41 20.33
CA PRO A 76 2.84 -9.32 21.69
C PRO A 76 1.92 -8.31 22.38
N CYS A 77 1.19 -8.80 23.39
CA CYS A 77 0.35 -7.99 24.24
C CYS A 77 1.13 -6.74 24.68
N LEU A 78 0.60 -5.55 24.39
CA LEU A 78 0.90 -4.33 25.14
C LEU A 78 -0.12 -4.22 26.27
#